data_AF-A0A2J0LDK3-F1
#
_entry.id   AF-A0A2J0LDK3-F1
#
_cell.length_a   1.000
_cell.length_b   1.000
_cell.length_c   1.000
_cell.angle_alpha   90.00
_cell.angle_beta   90.00
_cell.angle_gamma   90.00
#
_symmetry.space_group_name_H-M   'P 1'
#
loop_
_entity.id
_entity.type
_entity.pdbx_description
1 polymer ?
#
loop_
_entity_poly.entity_id
_entity_poly.type
_entity_poly.pdbx_seq_one_letter_code
_entity_poly.pdbx_strand_id
1 'polypeptide(L)' 'MKISGPGQSPLLLLSIIPSFNKVKIPYAVVGAFAASFYGVVRASLDADAVIFLQDDEKLNRFLS' A
#
# COMPACT_ATOMS: atom_id res chain seq x y z
N MET A 1 3.59 -12.95 -9.59
CA MET A 1 5.00 -12.50 -9.62
C MET A 1 5.52 -12.43 -8.19
N LYS A 2 6.75 -12.90 -7.92
CA LYS A 2 7.39 -12.81 -6.60
C LYS A 2 8.29 -11.57 -6.57
N ILE A 3 8.22 -10.81 -5.48
CA ILE A 3 9.08 -9.64 -5.26
C ILE A 3 10.50 -10.14 -5.00
N SER A 4 11.48 -9.62 -5.73
CA SER A 4 12.87 -10.11 -5.69
C SER A 4 13.92 -9.01 -5.81
N GLY A 5 13.55 -7.74 -5.87
CA GLY A 5 14.52 -6.64 -6.01
C GLY A 5 13.94 -5.24 -5.90
N PRO A 6 14.80 -4.21 -5.96
CA PRO A 6 14.42 -2.80 -5.90
C PRO A 6 13.54 -2.39 -7.09
N GLY A 7 12.71 -1.35 -6.91
CA GLY A 7 11.81 -0.84 -7.97
C GLY A 7 10.54 -1.67 -8.18
N GLN A 8 10.31 -2.69 -7.37
CA GLN A 8 9.11 -3.56 -7.44
C GLN A 8 8.04 -3.19 -6.40
N SER A 9 8.02 -1.93 -5.97
CA SER A 9 7.04 -1.41 -4.99
C SER A 9 5.57 -1.64 -5.40
N PRO A 10 5.16 -1.60 -6.69
CA PRO A 10 3.80 -1.98 -7.07
C PRO A 10 3.48 -3.46 -6.82
N LEU A 11 4.45 -4.35 -7.03
CA LEU A 11 4.26 -5.78 -6.76
C LEU A 11 4.16 -6.05 -5.26
N LEU A 12 4.92 -5.29 -4.44
CA LEU A 12 4.79 -5.31 -2.99
C LEU A 12 3.40 -4.85 -2.54
N LEU A 13 2.92 -3.72 -3.06
CA LEU A 13 1.57 -3.23 -2.75
C LEU A 13 0.49 -4.25 -3.14
N LEU A 14 0.58 -4.85 -4.33
CA LEU A 14 -0.36 -5.88 -4.75
C LEU A 14 -0.32 -7.13 -3.86
N SER A 15 0.83 -7.44 -3.25
CA SER A 15 0.97 -8.59 -2.36
C SER A 15 0.30 -8.41 -0.99
N ILE A 16 0.15 -7.16 -0.51
CA ILE A 16 -0.45 -6.88 0.80
C ILE A 16 -1.98 -6.66 0.74
N ILE A 17 -2.51 -6.25 -0.42
CA ILE A 17 -3.96 -6.03 -0.63
C ILE A 17 -4.82 -7.24 -0.21
N PRO A 18 -4.47 -8.51 -0.51
CA PRO A 18 -5.24 -9.66 -0.04
C PRO A 18 -5.34 -9.74 1.49
N SER A 19 -4.28 -9.36 2.21
CA SER A 19 -4.27 -9.30 3.67
C SER A 19 -5.21 -8.21 4.18
N PHE A 20 -5.15 -6.99 3.63
CA PHE A 20 -6.06 -5.90 4.00
C PHE A 20 -7.52 -6.26 3.73
N ASN A 21 -7.81 -6.84 2.57
CA ASN A 21 -9.15 -7.29 2.21
C ASN A 21 -9.66 -8.39 3.15
N LYS A 22 -8.80 -9.34 3.55
CA LYS A 22 -9.15 -10.42 4.47
C LYS A 22 -9.58 -9.91 5.85
N VAL A 23 -8.91 -8.87 6.36
CA VAL A 23 -9.23 -8.26 7.66
C VAL A 23 -10.11 -7.01 7.55
N LYS A 24 -10.62 -6.71 6.35
CA LYS A 24 -11.49 -5.55 6.06
C LYS A 24 -10.90 -4.21 6.52
N ILE A 25 -9.59 -4.04 6.41
CA ILE A 25 -8.93 -2.75 6.67
C ILE A 25 -9.25 -1.81 5.50
N PRO A 26 -9.91 -0.65 5.73
CA PRO A 26 -10.07 0.35 4.69
C PRO A 26 -8.71 0.95 4.33
N TYR A 27 -8.45 1.12 3.04
CA TYR A 27 -7.21 1.72 2.55
C TYR A 27 -7.45 2.54 1.29
N ALA A 28 -6.55 3.49 1.02
CA ALA A 28 -6.49 4.25 -0.21
C ALA A 28 -5.05 4.27 -0.72
N VAL A 29 -4.86 3.96 -2.01
CA VAL A 29 -3.57 4.11 -2.69
C VAL A 29 -3.39 5.60 -3.03
N VAL A 30 -2.24 6.17 -2.68
CA VAL A 30 -1.97 7.61 -2.83
C VAL A 30 -0.62 7.86 -3.52
N GLY A 31 -0.21 9.12 -3.62
CA GLY A 31 1.10 9.50 -4.14
C GLY A 31 1.23 9.42 -5.66
N ALA A 32 2.48 9.40 -6.12
CA ALA A 32 2.81 9.41 -7.55
C ALA A 32 2.28 8.17 -8.29
N PHE A 33 2.32 7.00 -7.63
CA PHE A 33 1.76 5.78 -8.17
C PHE A 33 0.25 5.89 -8.42
N ALA A 34 -0.52 6.44 -7.47
CA ALA A 34 -1.97 6.63 -7.64
C ALA A 34 -2.30 7.59 -8.79
N ALA A 35 -1.51 8.65 -8.98
CA ALA A 35 -1.73 9.63 -10.06
C ALA A 35 -1.69 9.01 -11.47
N SER A 36 -0.93 7.92 -11.65
CA SER A 36 -0.85 7.20 -12.93
C SER A 36 -2.19 6.59 -13.37
N PHE A 37 -3.05 6.20 -12.42
CA PHE A 37 -4.39 5.68 -12.69
C PHE A 37 -5.36 6.77 -13.17
N TYR A 38 -5.00 8.05 -13.00
CA TYR A 38 -5.77 9.20 -13.47
C TYR A 38 -5.14 9.84 -14.72
N GLY A 39 -4.26 9.12 -15.43
CA GLY A 39 -3.64 9.57 -16.67
C GLY A 39 -2.47 10.54 -16.50
N VAL A 40 -2.01 10.78 -15.27
CA VAL A 40 -0.82 11.59 -15.01
C VAL A 40 0.43 10.71 -15.09
N VAL A 41 1.14 10.78 -16.22
CA VAL A 41 2.37 10.00 -16.45
C VAL A 41 3.50 10.53 -15.56
N ARG A 42 3.96 9.71 -14.61
CA ARG A 42 5.08 10.04 -13.73
C ARG A 42 5.87 8.78 -13.39
N ALA A 43 7.19 8.90 -13.34
CA ALA A 43 8.02 7.86 -12.73
C ALA A 43 7.77 7.81 -11.21
N SER A 44 7.59 6.61 -10.66
CA SER A 44 7.44 6.36 -9.23
C SER A 44 8.42 5.26 -8.83
N LEU A 45 9.12 5.42 -7.72
CA LEU A 45 10.04 4.41 -7.17
C LEU A 45 9.41 3.64 -6.00
N ASP A 46 8.37 4.23 -5.43
CA ASP A 46 7.57 3.78 -4.29
C ASP A 46 6.08 3.70 -4.66
N ALA A 47 5.33 3.07 -3.76
CA ALA A 47 3.88 2.96 -3.83
C ALA A 47 3.33 3.21 -2.42
N ASP A 48 2.57 4.29 -2.27
CA ASP A 48 2.07 4.75 -0.98
C ASP A 48 0.62 4.31 -0.76
N ALA A 49 0.27 4.00 0.48
CA ALA A 49 -1.10 3.74 0.89
C ALA A 49 -1.39 4.38 2.24
N VAL A 50 -2.57 4.99 2.35
CA VAL A 50 -3.16 5.40 3.63
C VAL A 50 -4.08 4.27 4.08
N ILE A 51 -3.92 3.82 5.32
CA ILE A 51 -4.76 2.77 5.91
C ILE A 51 -5.52 3.35 7.10
N PHE A 52 -6.77 2.92 7.25
CA PHE A 52 -7.57 3.24 8.42
C PHE A 52 -7.43 2.11 9.43
N LEU A 53 -6.93 2.45 10.62
CA LEU A 53 -6.78 1.53 11.72
C LEU A 53 -7.71 2.03 12.82
N GLN A 54 -8.74 1.24 13.11
CA GLN A 54 -9.60 1.50 14.26
C GLN A 54 -8.78 1.16 15.51
N ASP A 55 -8.71 2.11 16.45
CA ASP A 55 -7.85 2.04 17.63
C ASP A 55 -8.16 0.75 18.43
N ASP A 56 -7.21 -0.18 18.36
CA ASP A 56 -7.17 -1.45 19.07
C ASP A 56 -5.73 -1.51 19.60
N GLU A 57 -5.49 -1.99 20.83
CA GLU A 57 -4.16 -2.09 21.46
C GLU A 57 -3.06 -2.66 20.55
N LYS A 58 -3.44 -3.46 19.54
CA LYS A 58 -2.58 -4.02 18.50
C LYS A 58 -1.91 -2.97 17.61
N LEU A 59 -2.56 -1.84 17.34
CA LEU A 59 -2.02 -0.75 16.53
C LEU A 59 -0.84 -0.07 17.24
N ASN A 60 -1.03 0.28 18.49
CA ASN A 60 0.01 0.90 19.32
C ASN A 60 1.25 0.02 19.41
N ARG A 61 1.06 -1.31 19.43
CA ARG A 61 2.15 -2.30 19.40
C ARG A 61 2.80 -2.50 18.03
N PHE A 62 2.10 -2.22 16.94
CA PHE A 62 2.66 -2.30 15.58
C PHE A 62 3.50 -1.06 15.22
N LEU A 63 3.16 0.09 15.80
CA LEU A 63 3.81 1.38 15.54
C LEU A 63 4.95 1.71 16.51
N SER A 64 5.03 1.04 17.66
CA SER A 64 6.13 1.12 18.64
C SER A 64 7.30 0.22 18.29
#